data_AF-A0A934TFG7-F1
#
_entry.id   AF-A0A934TFG7-F1
#
_cell.length_a   1.000
_cell.length_b   1.000
_cell.length_c   1.000
_cell.angle_alpha   90.00
_cell.angle_beta   90.00
_cell.angle_gamma   90.00
#
_symmetry.space_group_name_H-M   'P 1'
#
loop_
_entity.id
_entity.type
_entity.pdbx_description
1 polymer ?
#
loop_
_entity_poly.entity_id
_entity_poly.type
_entity_poly.pdbx_seq_one_letter_code
_entity_poly.pdbx_strand_id
1 'polypeptide(L)'
;MKRVLFICFCLLSTVMYAQTIDSLKYELSYYKSGEKDGGKIALARELHIKAPFDSQGVSYICQYYYDRNIDSVNIFLNKLIKNFPDSTKAYIRKAENITFIRGVNHEKEKVKCLERGYLADSLDLEINYMLAELYYNDFLRPYFKPSWGIGIKEDRNNNLSSLRPARKRVFIKAEDKALFYLNNLKRINSQLEKIVFFPIQQIEKYKNRQWVVKSPQTIDNDCYFPIWYFINLEEGWESDLSRDYLFDLEMSPSKGLSYFLQNIDEPCLYNNKNISNSEVFRFTWLRTFHNPICLRLERINESYTLHWKLLDGAGGYDYGKLKISKSKKISKSEWDRFKNLFNAIKLSELPNRSYYPMTDGASWTIEYWTPDMFKAHDTNIPSANIISCCKYLLQLTKLNIKEEDIY
;
A
#
# COMPACT_ATOMS: atom_id res chain seq x y z
N MET A 1 -48.31 -4.99 67.11
CA MET A 1 -48.60 -5.94 66.02
C MET A 1 -48.32 -5.26 64.68
N LYS A 2 -47.36 -5.80 63.89
CA LYS A 2 -47.36 -5.96 62.41
C LYS A 2 -47.88 -4.75 61.57
N ARG A 3 -47.16 -4.05 60.68
CA ARG A 3 -46.23 -4.39 59.56
C ARG A 3 -45.75 -3.03 58.99
N VAL A 4 -44.46 -2.67 58.91
CA VAL A 4 -43.46 -2.97 57.85
C VAL A 4 -44.04 -3.23 56.45
N LEU A 5 -43.91 -2.27 55.52
CA LEU A 5 -43.63 -2.47 54.07
C LEU A 5 -43.42 -1.08 53.40
N PHE A 6 -42.19 -0.67 53.06
CA PHE A 6 -41.46 -0.95 51.81
C PHE A 6 -41.73 0.08 50.69
N ILE A 7 -41.12 1.27 50.76
CA ILE A 7 -40.86 2.11 49.58
C ILE A 7 -39.49 2.81 49.76
N CYS A 8 -38.41 2.04 49.59
CA CYS A 8 -37.14 2.60 49.12
C CYS A 8 -37.10 2.35 47.62
N PHE A 9 -37.58 3.34 46.86
CA PHE A 9 -37.42 3.40 45.41
C PHE A 9 -35.95 3.75 45.14
N CYS A 10 -35.07 2.74 45.20
CA CYS A 10 -33.72 2.87 44.67
C CYS A 10 -33.86 3.07 43.15
N LEU A 11 -33.83 4.34 42.72
CA LEU A 11 -33.41 4.76 41.41
C LEU A 11 -31.95 4.34 41.22
N LEU A 12 -31.73 3.03 41.09
CA LEU A 12 -30.58 2.49 40.38
C LEU A 12 -30.82 2.84 38.92
N SER A 13 -30.50 4.08 38.56
CA SER A 13 -30.16 4.43 37.19
C SER A 13 -28.94 3.58 36.84
N THR A 14 -29.18 2.34 36.42
CA THR A 14 -28.19 1.55 35.72
C THR A 14 -27.86 2.36 34.48
N VAL A 15 -26.78 3.12 34.55
CA VAL A 15 -26.12 3.66 33.37
C VAL A 15 -25.66 2.43 32.61
N MET A 16 -26.54 1.90 31.76
CA MET A 16 -26.13 0.92 30.76
C MET A 16 -25.18 1.67 29.86
N TYR A 17 -23.88 1.51 30.09
CA TYR A 17 -22.84 2.04 29.22
C TYR A 17 -23.05 1.37 27.87
N ALA A 18 -23.73 2.07 26.95
CA ALA A 18 -23.85 1.63 25.58
C ALA A 18 -22.44 1.48 25.02
N GLN A 19 -22.06 0.29 24.55
CA GLN A 19 -20.75 0.07 23.96
C GLN A 19 -20.53 1.05 22.81
N THR A 20 -19.33 1.65 22.75
CA THR A 20 -18.96 2.55 21.65
C THR A 20 -18.73 1.75 20.36
N ILE A 21 -18.76 2.44 19.21
CA ILE A 21 -18.45 1.83 17.91
C ILE A 21 -17.03 1.21 17.95
N ASP A 22 -16.04 1.92 18.50
CA ASP A 22 -14.67 1.43 18.57
C ASP A 22 -14.53 0.20 19.49
N SER A 23 -15.27 0.19 20.61
CA SER A 23 -15.33 -0.98 21.50
C SER A 23 -15.90 -2.20 20.76
N LEU A 24 -16.98 -2.02 20.00
CA LEU A 24 -17.60 -3.09 19.21
C LEU A 24 -16.64 -3.61 18.13
N LYS A 25 -15.94 -2.72 17.42
CA LYS A 25 -14.95 -3.09 16.40
C LYS A 25 -13.78 -3.85 17.00
N TYR A 26 -13.27 -3.40 18.13
CA TYR A 26 -12.22 -4.09 18.88
C TYR A 26 -12.66 -5.49 19.32
N GLU A 27 -13.85 -5.61 19.90
CA GLU A 27 -14.38 -6.91 20.31
C GLU A 27 -14.58 -7.84 19.11
N LEU A 28 -15.02 -7.33 17.95
CA LEU A 28 -15.16 -8.14 16.75
C LEU A 28 -13.82 -8.61 16.18
N SER A 29 -12.75 -7.82 16.25
CA SER A 29 -11.44 -8.17 15.68
C SER A 29 -10.66 -9.15 16.56
N TYR A 30 -10.92 -9.15 17.86
CA TYR A 30 -10.17 -9.93 18.83
C TYR A 30 -10.68 -11.37 18.98
N TYR A 31 -9.99 -12.38 18.45
CA TYR A 31 -10.38 -13.79 18.64
C TYR A 31 -9.97 -14.31 20.04
N LYS A 32 -10.92 -14.88 20.80
CA LYS A 32 -10.62 -15.59 22.05
C LYS A 32 -10.51 -17.09 21.81
N SER A 33 -9.48 -17.73 22.37
CA SER A 33 -9.35 -19.19 22.33
C SER A 33 -10.59 -19.86 22.92
N GLY A 34 -11.18 -20.83 22.20
CA GLY A 34 -12.42 -21.50 22.57
C GLY A 34 -13.70 -20.78 22.15
N GLU A 35 -13.58 -19.62 21.49
CA GLU A 35 -14.73 -18.93 20.93
C GLU A 35 -15.35 -19.71 19.76
N LYS A 36 -16.67 -19.95 19.83
CA LYS A 36 -17.41 -20.60 18.76
C LYS A 36 -17.53 -19.65 17.57
N ASP A 37 -17.34 -20.19 16.38
CA ASP A 37 -17.53 -19.44 15.16
C ASP A 37 -18.97 -18.90 15.04
N GLY A 38 -19.09 -17.62 14.69
CA GLY A 38 -20.33 -16.85 14.74
C GLY A 38 -20.80 -16.40 16.13
N GLY A 39 -20.02 -16.63 17.18
CA GLY A 39 -20.34 -16.25 18.57
C GLY A 39 -20.56 -14.75 18.79
N LYS A 40 -20.08 -13.89 17.88
CA LYS A 40 -20.19 -12.44 17.96
C LYS A 40 -21.25 -11.83 17.05
N ILE A 41 -22.16 -12.62 16.49
CA ILE A 41 -23.18 -12.10 15.58
C ILE A 41 -24.07 -11.02 16.24
N ALA A 42 -24.30 -11.10 17.56
CA ALA A 42 -25.02 -10.07 18.30
C ALA A 42 -24.26 -8.73 18.29
N LEU A 43 -22.95 -8.75 18.55
CA LEU A 43 -22.07 -7.58 18.50
C LEU A 43 -22.01 -6.99 17.09
N ALA A 44 -21.88 -7.83 16.07
CA ALA A 44 -21.88 -7.38 14.67
C ALA A 44 -23.21 -6.72 14.27
N ARG A 45 -24.35 -7.24 14.75
CA ARG A 45 -25.66 -6.63 14.53
C ARG A 45 -25.82 -5.32 15.28
N GLU A 46 -25.35 -5.22 16.52
CA GLU A 46 -25.33 -3.95 17.26
C GLU A 46 -24.46 -2.91 16.55
N LEU A 47 -23.27 -3.30 16.11
CA LEU A 47 -22.39 -2.44 15.32
C LEU A 47 -23.08 -1.98 14.03
N HIS A 48 -23.76 -2.88 13.31
CA HIS A 48 -24.50 -2.53 12.11
C HIS A 48 -25.66 -1.57 12.39
N ILE A 49 -26.34 -1.67 13.53
CA ILE A 49 -27.38 -0.69 13.91
C ILE A 49 -26.78 0.69 14.14
N LYS A 50 -25.61 0.78 14.80
CA LYS A 50 -24.94 2.06 15.12
C LYS A 50 -24.18 2.65 13.93
N ALA A 51 -23.61 1.79 13.09
CA ALA A 51 -22.79 2.13 11.93
C ALA A 51 -23.14 1.18 10.76
N PRO A 52 -24.23 1.46 10.01
CA PRO A 52 -24.75 0.57 8.96
C PRO A 52 -23.77 0.20 7.85
N PHE A 53 -22.74 1.03 7.65
CA PHE A 53 -21.73 0.86 6.61
C PHE A 53 -20.35 0.46 7.15
N ASP A 54 -20.24 0.11 8.43
CA ASP A 54 -18.97 -0.39 8.97
C ASP A 54 -18.59 -1.71 8.29
N SER A 55 -17.40 -1.73 7.68
CA SER A 55 -16.92 -2.85 6.86
C SER A 55 -16.83 -4.14 7.66
N GLN A 56 -16.30 -4.06 8.87
CA GLN A 56 -16.07 -5.20 9.76
C GLN A 56 -17.40 -5.81 10.22
N GLY A 57 -18.35 -4.98 10.64
CA GLY A 57 -19.69 -5.43 11.03
C GLY A 57 -20.44 -6.11 9.87
N VAL A 58 -20.44 -5.47 8.69
CA VAL A 58 -21.11 -6.02 7.50
C VAL A 58 -20.47 -7.33 7.04
N SER A 59 -19.14 -7.39 6.93
CA SER A 59 -18.43 -8.60 6.51
C SER A 59 -18.61 -9.75 7.50
N TYR A 60 -18.61 -9.47 8.80
CA TYR A 60 -18.90 -10.50 9.82
C TYR A 60 -20.31 -11.08 9.64
N ILE A 61 -21.32 -10.24 9.41
CA ILE A 61 -22.70 -10.70 9.17
C ILE A 61 -22.78 -11.55 7.89
N CYS A 62 -22.13 -11.12 6.81
CA CYS A 62 -22.10 -11.86 5.55
C CYS A 62 -21.42 -13.23 5.70
N GLN A 63 -20.25 -13.27 6.33
CA GLN A 63 -19.52 -14.51 6.64
C GLN A 63 -20.39 -15.45 7.50
N TYR A 64 -21.00 -14.93 8.57
CA TYR A 64 -21.88 -15.70 9.45
C TYR A 64 -23.02 -16.39 8.70
N TYR A 65 -23.69 -15.68 7.77
CA TYR A 65 -24.75 -16.27 6.94
C TYR A 65 -24.20 -17.27 5.93
N TYR A 66 -23.05 -16.96 5.32
CA TYR A 66 -22.40 -17.82 4.34
C TYR A 66 -22.02 -19.19 4.92
N ASP A 67 -21.38 -19.22 6.10
CA ASP A 67 -20.88 -20.45 6.73
C ASP A 67 -22.01 -21.38 7.17
N ARG A 68 -23.14 -20.80 7.56
CA ARG A 68 -24.33 -21.56 7.98
C ARG A 68 -25.22 -21.98 6.81
N ASN A 69 -24.77 -21.72 5.57
CA ASN A 69 -25.55 -21.98 4.36
C ASN A 69 -26.95 -21.34 4.41
N ILE A 70 -27.04 -20.15 4.99
CA ILE A 70 -28.28 -19.39 5.04
C ILE A 70 -28.26 -18.47 3.83
N ASP A 71 -29.25 -18.58 2.94
CA ASP A 71 -29.43 -17.68 1.80
C ASP A 71 -29.93 -16.29 2.25
N SER A 72 -29.12 -15.62 3.06
CA SER A 72 -29.44 -14.34 3.68
C SER A 72 -28.42 -13.26 3.40
N VAL A 73 -27.27 -13.59 2.80
CA VAL A 73 -26.26 -12.59 2.40
C VAL A 73 -26.85 -11.62 1.38
N ASN A 74 -27.39 -12.13 0.27
CA ASN A 74 -27.97 -11.28 -0.77
C ASN A 74 -29.19 -10.50 -0.24
N ILE A 75 -30.04 -11.14 0.58
CA ILE A 75 -31.20 -10.48 1.22
C ILE A 75 -30.74 -9.34 2.12
N PHE A 76 -29.74 -9.58 2.97
CA PHE A 76 -29.17 -8.58 3.87
C PHE A 76 -28.59 -7.39 3.12
N LEU A 77 -27.73 -7.64 2.12
CA LEU A 77 -27.10 -6.58 1.32
C LEU A 77 -28.12 -5.81 0.46
N ASN A 78 -29.14 -6.48 -0.08
CA ASN A 78 -30.22 -5.80 -0.79
C ASN A 78 -31.08 -4.95 0.14
N LYS A 79 -31.33 -5.41 1.37
CA LYS A 79 -32.02 -4.62 2.40
C LYS A 79 -31.21 -3.38 2.78
N LEU A 80 -29.88 -3.51 2.88
CA LEU A 80 -28.98 -2.37 3.12
C LEU A 80 -29.13 -1.30 2.02
N ILE A 81 -29.05 -1.69 0.75
CA ILE A 81 -29.25 -0.77 -0.37
C ILE A 81 -30.67 -0.19 -0.38
N LYS A 82 -31.70 -1.01 -0.13
CA LYS A 82 -33.08 -0.54 -0.09
C LYS A 82 -33.30 0.52 1.00
N ASN A 83 -32.64 0.38 2.14
CA ASN A 83 -32.74 1.32 3.25
C ASN A 83 -31.93 2.61 3.00
N PHE A 84 -30.90 2.57 2.17
CA PHE A 84 -30.01 3.70 1.87
C PHE A 84 -29.71 3.79 0.36
N PRO A 85 -30.73 4.03 -0.49
CA PRO A 85 -30.60 3.92 -1.95
C PRO A 85 -29.70 5.00 -2.56
N ASP A 86 -29.57 6.14 -1.89
CA ASP A 86 -28.74 7.28 -2.32
C ASP A 86 -27.34 7.26 -1.69
N SER A 87 -27.02 6.26 -0.87
CA SER A 87 -25.70 6.14 -0.24
C SER A 87 -24.80 5.20 -1.03
N THR A 88 -23.75 5.74 -1.63
CA THR A 88 -22.68 4.97 -2.30
C THR A 88 -22.08 3.89 -1.40
N LYS A 89 -21.96 4.18 -0.09
CA LYS A 89 -21.46 3.23 0.91
C LYS A 89 -22.25 1.92 0.93
N ALA A 90 -23.58 1.94 0.72
CA ALA A 90 -24.37 0.71 0.66
C ALA A 90 -23.98 -0.17 -0.53
N TYR A 91 -23.73 0.44 -1.69
CA TYR A 91 -23.29 -0.26 -2.90
C TYR A 91 -21.86 -0.78 -2.77
N ILE A 92 -20.95 0.00 -2.18
CA ILE A 92 -19.58 -0.41 -1.87
C ILE A 92 -19.58 -1.62 -0.96
N ARG A 93 -20.32 -1.58 0.16
CA ARG A 93 -20.39 -2.71 1.10
C ARG A 93 -20.91 -3.98 0.43
N LYS A 94 -21.91 -3.88 -0.47
CA LYS A 94 -22.36 -5.03 -1.26
C LYS A 94 -21.29 -5.52 -2.24
N ALA A 95 -20.58 -4.62 -2.90
CA ALA A 95 -19.53 -4.96 -3.87
C ALA A 95 -18.33 -5.67 -3.21
N GLU A 96 -17.92 -5.25 -2.01
CA GLU A 96 -16.85 -5.91 -1.23
C GLU A 96 -17.24 -7.31 -0.75
N ASN A 97 -18.52 -7.52 -0.44
CA ASN A 97 -19.03 -8.76 0.15
C ASN A 97 -19.72 -9.68 -0.88
N ILE A 98 -19.55 -9.40 -2.17
CA ILE A 98 -20.22 -10.13 -3.27
C ILE A 98 -19.83 -11.62 -3.29
N THR A 99 -18.62 -11.95 -2.83
CA THR A 99 -18.06 -13.32 -2.80
C THR A 99 -18.84 -14.25 -1.88
N PHE A 100 -19.52 -13.68 -0.87
CA PHE A 100 -20.41 -14.41 0.03
C PHE A 100 -21.77 -14.74 -0.59
N ILE A 101 -22.07 -14.24 -1.80
CA ILE A 101 -23.30 -14.59 -2.53
C ILE A 101 -23.05 -15.84 -3.37
N ARG A 102 -23.84 -16.89 -3.15
CA ARG A 102 -23.72 -18.17 -3.88
C ARG A 102 -24.42 -18.10 -5.24
N GLY A 103 -23.92 -18.86 -6.21
CA GLY A 103 -24.59 -19.07 -7.50
C GLY A 103 -24.63 -17.88 -8.46
N VAL A 104 -23.81 -16.85 -8.23
CA VAL A 104 -23.73 -15.66 -9.10
C VAL A 104 -22.35 -15.53 -9.74
N ASN A 105 -22.27 -14.79 -10.85
CA ASN A 105 -20.98 -14.32 -11.36
C ASN A 105 -20.55 -13.10 -10.54
N HIS A 106 -19.64 -13.31 -9.60
CA HIS A 106 -19.19 -12.29 -8.63
C HIS A 106 -18.70 -11.02 -9.30
N GLU A 107 -17.90 -11.11 -10.37
CA GLU A 107 -17.36 -9.93 -11.07
C GLU A 107 -18.47 -9.11 -11.73
N LYS A 108 -19.40 -9.77 -12.44
CA LYS A 108 -20.51 -9.09 -13.11
C LYS A 108 -21.46 -8.44 -12.10
N GLU A 109 -21.78 -9.13 -11.02
CA GLU A 109 -22.63 -8.57 -9.97
C GLU A 109 -21.94 -7.44 -9.19
N LYS A 110 -20.61 -7.53 -8.99
CA LYS A 110 -19.81 -6.45 -8.39
C LYS A 110 -19.87 -5.19 -9.25
N VAL A 111 -19.57 -5.29 -10.54
CA VAL A 111 -19.63 -4.16 -11.48
C VAL A 111 -21.04 -3.58 -11.56
N LYS A 112 -22.07 -4.43 -11.73
CA LYS A 112 -23.47 -3.98 -11.76
C LYS A 112 -23.87 -3.24 -10.48
N CYS A 113 -23.39 -3.68 -9.33
CA CYS A 113 -23.64 -3.01 -8.05
C CYS A 113 -22.96 -1.63 -8.00
N LEU A 114 -21.68 -1.57 -8.37
CA LEU A 114 -20.91 -0.33 -8.37
C LEU A 114 -21.41 0.69 -9.41
N GLU A 115 -21.84 0.25 -10.59
CA GLU A 115 -22.45 1.14 -11.60
C GLU A 115 -23.76 1.75 -11.07
N ARG A 116 -24.55 1.02 -10.26
CA ARG A 116 -25.71 1.62 -9.58
C ARG A 116 -25.29 2.62 -8.50
N GLY A 117 -24.21 2.36 -7.78
CA GLY A 117 -23.60 3.33 -6.86
C GLY A 117 -23.13 4.59 -7.58
N TYR A 118 -22.54 4.44 -8.77
CA TYR A 118 -22.12 5.57 -9.61
C TYR A 118 -23.29 6.44 -10.07
N LEU A 119 -24.45 5.82 -10.35
CA LEU A 119 -25.67 6.58 -10.67
C LEU A 119 -26.22 7.35 -9.46
N ALA A 120 -25.97 6.87 -8.23
CA ALA A 120 -26.35 7.58 -7.01
C ALA A 120 -25.43 8.78 -6.76
N ASP A 121 -24.12 8.61 -6.91
CA ASP A 121 -23.15 9.71 -6.89
C ASP A 121 -21.97 9.43 -7.83
N SER A 122 -21.94 10.16 -8.95
CA SER A 122 -20.90 10.02 -9.97
C SER A 122 -19.54 10.62 -9.57
N LEU A 123 -19.50 11.42 -8.50
CA LEU A 123 -18.30 12.05 -7.96
C LEU A 123 -17.69 11.26 -6.79
N ASP A 124 -18.32 10.17 -6.37
CA ASP A 124 -17.79 9.33 -5.31
C ASP A 124 -16.47 8.68 -5.73
N LEU A 125 -15.43 8.98 -4.97
CA LEU A 125 -14.07 8.59 -5.30
C LEU A 125 -13.87 7.08 -5.22
N GLU A 126 -14.43 6.42 -4.22
CA GLU A 126 -14.27 4.99 -3.97
C GLU A 126 -14.98 4.16 -5.04
N ILE A 127 -16.20 4.56 -5.43
CA ILE A 127 -16.93 3.94 -6.55
C ILE A 127 -16.13 4.05 -7.87
N ASN A 128 -15.68 5.26 -8.23
CA ASN A 128 -14.91 5.46 -9.45
C ASN A 128 -13.60 4.65 -9.42
N TYR A 129 -12.97 4.56 -8.26
CA TYR A 129 -11.74 3.81 -8.06
C TYR A 129 -11.97 2.31 -8.27
N MET A 130 -12.94 1.72 -7.57
CA MET A 130 -13.26 0.29 -7.69
C MET A 130 -13.68 -0.09 -9.12
N LEU A 131 -14.41 0.79 -9.82
CA LEU A 131 -14.78 0.57 -11.22
C LEU A 131 -13.57 0.66 -12.15
N ALA A 132 -12.70 1.67 -11.96
CA ALA A 132 -11.46 1.80 -12.73
C ALA A 132 -10.59 0.56 -12.59
N GLU A 133 -10.35 0.09 -11.35
CA GLU A 133 -9.58 -1.11 -11.04
C GLU A 133 -10.18 -2.36 -11.72
N LEU A 134 -11.48 -2.62 -11.53
CA LEU A 134 -12.13 -3.81 -12.11
C LEU A 134 -12.03 -3.86 -13.64
N TYR A 135 -12.28 -2.73 -14.31
CA TYR A 135 -12.21 -2.68 -15.77
C TYR A 135 -10.78 -2.71 -16.29
N TYR A 136 -9.84 -2.06 -15.60
CA TYR A 136 -8.43 -2.08 -15.98
C TYR A 136 -7.84 -3.49 -15.83
N ASN A 137 -8.17 -4.19 -14.74
CA ASN A 137 -7.74 -5.57 -14.51
C ASN A 137 -8.36 -6.54 -15.52
N ASP A 138 -9.63 -6.34 -15.91
CA ASP A 138 -10.24 -7.12 -17.00
C ASP A 138 -9.62 -6.79 -18.37
N PHE A 139 -9.22 -5.54 -18.61
CA PHE A 139 -8.48 -5.15 -19.81
C PHE A 139 -7.14 -5.88 -19.94
N LEU A 140 -6.36 -5.94 -18.85
CA LEU A 140 -5.04 -6.59 -18.79
C LEU A 140 -5.13 -8.13 -18.73
N ARG A 141 -6.25 -8.68 -18.26
CA ARG A 141 -6.46 -10.13 -18.06
C ARG A 141 -5.96 -11.06 -19.17
N PRO A 142 -6.12 -10.75 -20.48
CA PRO A 142 -5.62 -11.61 -21.56
C PRO A 142 -4.08 -11.71 -21.61
N TYR A 143 -3.40 -10.70 -21.07
CA TYR A 143 -1.95 -10.49 -21.14
C TYR A 143 -1.25 -10.78 -19.82
N PHE A 144 -2.00 -10.84 -18.72
CA PHE A 144 -1.48 -11.11 -17.39
C PHE A 144 -0.70 -12.43 -17.37
N LYS A 145 0.59 -12.33 -17.11
CA LYS A 145 1.42 -13.49 -16.78
C LYS A 145 1.32 -13.66 -15.27
N PRO A 146 0.96 -14.85 -14.75
CA PRO A 146 0.94 -15.07 -13.31
C PRO A 146 2.33 -14.80 -12.74
N SER A 147 2.55 -13.61 -12.19
CA SER A 147 3.78 -13.24 -11.48
C SER A 147 3.58 -13.33 -9.98
N TRP A 148 2.83 -14.32 -9.50
CA TRP A 148 2.83 -14.65 -8.08
C TRP A 148 4.12 -15.41 -7.75
N GLY A 149 5.20 -14.66 -7.49
CA GLY A 149 6.03 -14.82 -6.30
C GLY A 149 6.65 -16.18 -5.92
N ILE A 150 6.67 -17.18 -6.79
CA ILE A 150 7.57 -18.34 -6.67
C ILE A 150 8.48 -18.27 -7.87
N GLY A 151 9.73 -17.86 -7.64
CA GLY A 151 10.75 -17.68 -8.66
C GLY A 151 11.12 -18.96 -9.38
N ILE A 152 10.27 -19.41 -10.30
CA ILE A 152 10.74 -20.13 -11.47
C ILE A 152 11.18 -19.04 -12.44
N LYS A 153 12.50 -18.88 -12.59
CA LYS A 153 13.06 -18.18 -13.74
C LYS A 153 12.59 -18.95 -14.98
N GLU A 154 11.49 -18.53 -15.58
CA GLU A 154 11.20 -18.94 -16.94
C GLU A 154 12.25 -18.27 -17.83
N ASP A 155 13.02 -19.11 -18.52
CA ASP A 155 14.04 -18.70 -19.47
C ASP A 155 13.46 -17.67 -20.46
N ARG A 156 14.07 -16.48 -20.50
CA ARG A 156 13.71 -15.36 -21.40
C ARG A 156 14.01 -15.65 -22.88
N ASN A 157 14.08 -16.91 -23.30
CA ASN A 157 14.50 -17.31 -24.65
C ASN A 157 13.39 -17.85 -25.56
N ASN A 158 12.12 -17.79 -25.18
CA ASN A 158 11.04 -18.23 -26.07
C ASN A 158 10.27 -17.06 -26.68
N ASN A 159 10.44 -16.97 -28.00
CA ASN A 159 9.75 -16.13 -28.97
C ASN A 159 8.38 -15.58 -28.55
N LEU A 160 8.25 -14.25 -28.63
CA LEU A 160 7.09 -13.41 -28.35
C LEU A 160 5.87 -13.66 -29.26
N SER A 161 5.84 -14.72 -30.08
CA SER A 161 4.91 -14.87 -31.20
C SER A 161 3.75 -15.84 -30.98
N SER A 162 3.54 -16.39 -29.78
CA SER A 162 2.34 -17.22 -29.51
C SER A 162 1.76 -17.06 -28.10
N LEU A 163 1.55 -15.81 -27.67
CA LEU A 163 0.69 -15.51 -26.53
C LEU A 163 -0.78 -15.75 -26.91
N ARG A 164 -1.24 -17.00 -26.81
CA ARG A 164 -2.68 -17.25 -26.66
C ARG A 164 -3.10 -16.57 -25.35
N PRO A 165 -4.18 -15.77 -25.33
CA PRO A 165 -4.60 -15.11 -24.10
C PRO A 165 -4.95 -16.16 -23.06
N ALA A 166 -4.22 -16.14 -21.93
CA ALA A 166 -4.37 -17.14 -20.88
C ALA A 166 -5.78 -17.13 -20.27
N ARG A 167 -6.48 -15.99 -20.35
CA ARG A 167 -7.84 -15.79 -19.84
C ARG A 167 -8.65 -14.87 -20.76
N LYS A 168 -9.93 -15.17 -20.93
CA LYS A 168 -10.88 -14.31 -21.67
C LYS A 168 -11.33 -13.14 -20.79
N ARG A 169 -11.52 -11.97 -21.41
CA ARG A 169 -12.19 -10.83 -20.78
C ARG A 169 -13.62 -11.18 -20.40
N VAL A 170 -14.09 -10.62 -19.29
CA VAL A 170 -15.47 -10.74 -18.83
C VAL A 170 -16.33 -9.59 -19.35
N PHE A 171 -15.76 -8.40 -19.51
CA PHE A 171 -16.47 -7.22 -19.95
C PHE A 171 -16.13 -6.84 -21.40
N ILE A 172 -17.15 -6.41 -22.13
CA ILE A 172 -17.00 -5.86 -23.48
C ILE A 172 -16.43 -4.45 -23.35
N LYS A 173 -15.41 -4.13 -24.16
CA LYS A 173 -14.74 -2.82 -24.17
C LYS A 173 -14.26 -2.37 -22.79
N ALA A 174 -13.67 -3.30 -22.04
CA ALA A 174 -13.10 -3.02 -20.71
C ALA A 174 -12.13 -1.84 -20.74
N GLU A 175 -11.34 -1.69 -21.81
CA GLU A 175 -10.44 -0.55 -22.01
C GLU A 175 -11.15 0.81 -22.06
N ASP A 176 -12.31 0.91 -22.72
CA ASP A 176 -13.07 2.16 -22.80
C ASP A 176 -13.64 2.53 -21.43
N LYS A 177 -14.14 1.54 -20.70
CA LYS A 177 -14.70 1.72 -19.35
C LYS A 177 -13.61 2.08 -18.34
N ALA A 178 -12.48 1.37 -18.37
CA ALA A 178 -11.32 1.67 -17.53
C ALA A 178 -10.85 3.12 -17.76
N LEU A 179 -10.65 3.51 -19.02
CA LEU A 179 -10.23 4.86 -19.37
C LEU A 179 -11.24 5.93 -18.90
N PHE A 180 -12.55 5.65 -19.01
CA PHE A 180 -13.58 6.55 -18.50
C PHE A 180 -13.45 6.79 -17.00
N TYR A 181 -13.38 5.73 -16.18
CA TYR A 181 -13.30 5.87 -14.73
C TYR A 181 -11.95 6.40 -14.25
N LEU A 182 -10.84 6.04 -14.89
CA LEU A 182 -9.51 6.60 -14.60
C LEU A 182 -9.47 8.12 -14.87
N ASN A 183 -10.07 8.59 -15.97
CA ASN A 183 -10.17 10.03 -16.24
C ASN A 183 -11.11 10.74 -15.25
N ASN A 184 -12.19 10.08 -14.80
CA ASN A 184 -13.03 10.62 -13.73
C ASN A 184 -12.24 10.78 -12.42
N LEU A 185 -11.43 9.80 -12.03
CA LEU A 185 -10.58 9.91 -10.83
C LEU A 185 -9.64 11.12 -10.92
N LYS A 186 -8.98 11.30 -12.07
CA LYS A 186 -8.14 12.47 -12.33
C LYS A 186 -8.90 13.80 -12.20
N ARG A 187 -10.16 13.84 -12.65
CA ARG A 187 -11.02 15.02 -12.57
C ARG A 187 -11.52 15.30 -11.15
N ILE A 188 -11.89 14.26 -10.41
CA ILE A 188 -12.44 14.34 -9.05
C ILE A 188 -11.34 14.73 -8.06
N ASN A 189 -10.15 14.13 -8.19
CA ASN A 189 -9.03 14.38 -7.30
C ASN A 189 -7.71 14.47 -8.09
N SER A 190 -7.19 15.69 -8.21
CA SER A 190 -5.93 15.96 -8.91
C SER A 190 -4.72 15.25 -8.29
N GLN A 191 -4.76 14.90 -7.00
CA GLN A 191 -3.68 14.14 -6.36
C GLN A 191 -3.55 12.71 -6.92
N LEU A 192 -4.62 12.17 -7.50
CA LEU A 192 -4.60 10.86 -8.15
C LEU A 192 -4.03 10.90 -9.56
N GLU A 193 -3.82 12.08 -10.16
CA GLU A 193 -3.30 12.20 -11.52
C GLU A 193 -2.03 11.37 -11.71
N LYS A 194 -1.11 11.41 -10.73
CA LYS A 194 0.16 10.67 -10.79
C LYS A 194 0.00 9.15 -10.68
N ILE A 195 -1.07 8.67 -10.04
CA ILE A 195 -1.37 7.23 -9.92
C ILE A 195 -2.05 6.74 -11.20
N VAL A 196 -3.06 7.47 -11.69
CA VAL A 196 -3.83 7.04 -12.86
C VAL A 196 -3.14 7.34 -14.19
N PHE A 197 -2.08 8.15 -14.20
CA PHE A 197 -1.34 8.50 -15.41
C PHE A 197 -0.88 7.26 -16.19
N PHE A 198 -0.23 6.31 -15.51
CA PHE A 198 0.35 5.12 -16.11
C PHE A 198 -0.68 4.17 -16.73
N PRO A 199 -1.74 3.74 -16.01
CA PRO A 199 -2.78 2.90 -16.61
C PRO A 199 -3.51 3.63 -17.76
N ILE A 200 -3.71 4.95 -17.68
CA ILE A 200 -4.25 5.74 -18.80
C ILE A 200 -3.33 5.64 -20.02
N GLN A 201 -2.02 5.84 -19.86
CA GLN A 201 -1.08 5.77 -20.98
C GLN A 201 -1.04 4.40 -21.65
N GLN A 202 -1.08 3.31 -20.87
CA GLN A 202 -1.15 1.96 -21.45
C GLN A 202 -2.41 1.77 -22.30
N ILE A 203 -3.57 2.20 -21.81
CA ILE A 203 -4.83 2.08 -22.56
C ILE A 203 -4.79 2.95 -23.82
N GLU A 204 -4.36 4.20 -23.72
CA GLU A 204 -4.30 5.11 -24.87
C GLU A 204 -3.33 4.60 -25.94
N LYS A 205 -2.17 4.07 -25.52
CA LYS A 205 -1.20 3.41 -26.41
C LYS A 205 -1.82 2.20 -27.11
N TYR A 206 -2.50 1.32 -26.37
CA TYR A 206 -3.22 0.17 -26.92
C TYR A 206 -4.27 0.56 -27.98
N LYS A 207 -4.91 1.72 -27.79
CA LYS A 207 -5.95 2.24 -28.71
C LYS A 207 -5.38 2.98 -29.94
N ASN A 208 -4.06 3.03 -30.12
CA ASN A 208 -3.39 3.73 -31.23
C ASN A 208 -3.81 5.20 -31.39
N ARG A 209 -4.16 5.88 -30.31
CA ARG A 209 -4.48 7.31 -30.36
C ARG A 209 -3.19 8.12 -30.44
N GLN A 210 -3.13 9.10 -31.35
CA GLN A 210 -1.97 10.01 -31.44
C GLN A 210 -1.82 10.76 -30.12
N TRP A 211 -0.62 10.71 -29.55
CA TRP A 211 -0.35 11.22 -28.20
C TRP A 211 0.95 12.01 -28.15
N VAL A 212 0.94 13.08 -27.35
CA VAL A 212 2.12 13.87 -26.98
C VAL A 212 2.72 13.22 -25.74
N VAL A 213 3.85 12.53 -25.92
CA VAL A 213 4.55 11.83 -24.82
C VAL A 213 4.88 12.82 -23.70
N LYS A 214 4.11 12.77 -22.60
CA LYS A 214 4.52 13.39 -21.34
C LYS A 214 5.43 12.40 -20.64
N SER A 215 6.67 12.80 -20.38
CA SER A 215 7.59 11.93 -19.64
C SER A 215 7.11 11.78 -18.19
N PRO A 216 7.30 10.62 -17.52
CA PRO A 216 6.95 10.42 -16.12
C PRO A 216 7.51 11.48 -15.16
N GLN A 217 8.64 12.08 -15.50
CA GLN A 217 9.28 13.17 -14.75
C GLN A 217 8.42 14.46 -14.74
N THR A 218 7.50 14.64 -15.68
CA THR A 218 6.67 15.86 -15.79
C THR A 218 5.43 15.86 -14.89
N ILE A 219 5.06 14.70 -14.33
CA ILE A 219 3.84 14.53 -13.54
C ILE A 219 4.10 14.40 -12.04
N ASP A 220 5.35 14.25 -11.62
CA ASP A 220 5.71 14.12 -10.22
C ASP A 220 6.99 14.90 -9.91
N ASN A 221 6.84 15.89 -9.04
CA ASN A 221 7.92 16.76 -8.57
C ASN A 221 8.37 16.41 -7.15
N ASP A 222 8.00 15.25 -6.61
CA ASP A 222 8.51 14.80 -5.30
C ASP A 222 10.05 14.80 -5.31
N CYS A 223 10.62 15.51 -4.35
CA CYS A 223 12.06 15.72 -4.27
C CYS A 223 12.80 14.51 -3.67
N TYR A 224 12.09 13.59 -3.01
CA TYR A 224 12.66 12.36 -2.45
C TYR A 224 12.55 11.22 -3.44
N PHE A 225 11.33 10.84 -3.80
CA PHE A 225 11.07 9.77 -4.74
C PHE A 225 9.83 10.06 -5.57
N PRO A 226 9.96 10.16 -6.91
CA PRO A 226 8.80 10.08 -7.77
C PRO A 226 8.01 8.80 -7.48
N ILE A 227 6.69 8.86 -7.63
CA ILE A 227 5.79 7.73 -7.33
C ILE A 227 6.12 6.49 -8.17
N TRP A 228 6.63 6.72 -9.38
CA TRP A 228 7.02 5.69 -10.33
C TRP A 228 8.44 5.13 -10.11
N TYR A 229 9.23 5.70 -9.19
CA TYR A 229 10.63 5.33 -9.05
C TYR A 229 10.79 3.83 -8.73
N PHE A 230 10.00 3.33 -7.78
CA PHE A 230 10.11 1.96 -7.26
C PHE A 230 9.24 0.93 -7.99
N ILE A 231 8.54 1.31 -9.06
CA ILE A 231 7.78 0.34 -9.87
C ILE A 231 8.64 -0.30 -10.97
N ASN A 232 9.95 -0.05 -11.02
CA ASN A 232 10.85 -0.61 -12.03
C ASN A 232 10.33 -0.40 -13.46
N LEU A 233 10.04 0.86 -13.81
CA LEU A 233 9.50 1.20 -15.12
C LEU A 233 10.54 0.92 -16.21
N GLU A 234 10.21 0.06 -17.17
CA GLU A 234 11.10 -0.31 -18.28
C GLU A 234 10.91 0.63 -19.49
N GLU A 235 11.83 0.57 -20.46
CA GLU A 235 11.65 1.27 -21.72
C GLU A 235 10.44 0.69 -22.49
N GLY A 236 9.57 1.56 -23.01
CA GLY A 236 8.36 1.14 -23.72
C GLY A 236 7.27 0.52 -22.82
N TRP A 237 7.33 0.77 -21.50
CA TRP A 237 6.37 0.31 -20.50
C TRP A 237 4.90 0.54 -20.88
N GLU A 238 4.57 1.58 -21.66
CA GLU A 238 3.22 1.88 -22.13
C GLU A 238 2.63 0.74 -22.98
N SER A 239 3.49 -0.09 -23.56
CA SER A 239 3.09 -1.23 -24.40
C SER A 239 3.11 -2.56 -23.62
N ASP A 240 3.60 -2.56 -22.38
CA ASP A 240 3.65 -3.75 -21.54
C ASP A 240 2.30 -3.97 -20.85
N LEU A 241 1.42 -4.75 -21.49
CA LEU A 241 0.12 -5.11 -20.92
C LEU A 241 0.19 -6.28 -19.92
N SER A 242 1.38 -6.80 -19.63
CA SER A 242 1.53 -7.87 -18.63
C SER A 242 1.57 -7.34 -17.19
N ARG A 243 1.69 -6.01 -17.03
CA ARG A 243 1.83 -5.34 -15.75
C ARG A 243 0.63 -4.46 -15.42
N ASP A 244 0.23 -4.55 -14.16
CA ASP A 244 -0.79 -3.73 -13.53
C ASP A 244 -0.12 -2.53 -12.86
N TYR A 245 0.03 -1.43 -13.60
CA TYR A 245 0.68 -0.24 -13.05
C TYR A 245 -0.18 0.49 -12.03
N LEU A 246 -1.51 0.30 -12.03
CA LEU A 246 -2.37 0.84 -10.98
C LEU A 246 -1.98 0.22 -9.64
N PHE A 247 -1.95 -1.12 -9.58
CA PHE A 247 -1.52 -1.86 -8.40
C PHE A 247 -0.06 -1.59 -8.02
N ASP A 248 0.87 -1.62 -8.99
CA ASP A 248 2.29 -1.43 -8.70
C ASP A 248 2.57 -0.05 -8.06
N LEU A 249 1.88 1.01 -8.51
CA LEU A 249 2.02 2.37 -7.97
C LEU A 249 1.45 2.50 -6.56
N GLU A 250 0.38 1.79 -6.25
CA GLU A 250 -0.20 1.80 -4.90
C GLU A 250 0.66 1.04 -3.91
N MET A 251 1.24 -0.06 -4.36
CA MET A 251 2.17 -0.84 -3.56
C MET A 251 3.55 -0.18 -3.45
N SER A 252 3.82 0.87 -4.22
CA SER A 252 5.11 1.58 -4.24
C SER A 252 5.43 2.20 -2.86
N PRO A 253 6.66 2.02 -2.34
CA PRO A 253 7.06 2.58 -1.07
C PRO A 253 7.34 4.09 -1.17
N SER A 254 7.34 4.69 -2.38
CA SER A 254 7.70 6.11 -2.58
C SER A 254 6.99 7.04 -1.61
N LYS A 255 5.66 6.95 -1.50
CA LYS A 255 4.87 7.84 -0.63
C LYS A 255 5.24 7.68 0.84
N GLY A 256 5.37 6.44 1.31
CA GLY A 256 5.70 6.13 2.70
C GLY A 256 7.13 6.55 3.08
N LEU A 257 8.08 6.33 2.16
CA LEU A 257 9.47 6.74 2.32
C LEU A 257 9.64 8.27 2.26
N SER A 258 9.00 8.95 1.30
CA SER A 258 8.99 10.41 1.24
C SER A 258 8.42 11.00 2.52
N TYR A 259 7.28 10.49 3.00
CA TYR A 259 6.66 10.92 4.26
C TYR A 259 7.60 10.71 5.45
N PHE A 260 8.24 9.53 5.55
CA PHE A 260 9.21 9.24 6.59
C PHE A 260 10.36 10.24 6.60
N LEU A 261 11.00 10.46 5.46
CA LEU A 261 12.18 11.33 5.32
C LEU A 261 11.84 12.80 5.58
N GLN A 262 10.66 13.25 5.15
CA GLN A 262 10.13 14.59 5.45
C GLN A 262 9.95 14.79 6.95
N ASN A 263 9.33 13.84 7.65
CA ASN A 263 9.07 13.94 9.09
C ASN A 263 10.33 13.99 9.95
N ILE A 264 11.46 13.53 9.42
CA ILE A 264 12.74 13.55 10.12
C ILE A 264 13.67 14.62 9.58
N ASP A 265 13.21 15.54 8.73
CA ASP A 265 14.00 16.62 8.14
C ASP A 265 15.29 16.11 7.47
N GLU A 266 15.21 15.03 6.69
CA GLU A 266 16.33 14.62 5.82
C GLU A 266 16.32 15.41 4.51
N PRO A 267 17.48 15.73 3.91
CA PRO A 267 17.51 16.47 2.66
C PRO A 267 16.95 15.63 1.50
N CYS A 268 16.28 16.31 0.57
CA CYS A 268 15.94 15.74 -0.74
C CYS A 268 17.23 15.37 -1.48
N LEU A 269 17.29 14.18 -2.09
CA LEU A 269 18.43 13.75 -2.90
C LEU A 269 18.07 13.67 -4.39
N TYR A 270 16.93 13.10 -4.77
CA TYR A 270 16.57 12.83 -6.16
C TYR A 270 16.66 14.05 -7.09
N ASN A 271 16.06 15.18 -6.71
CA ASN A 271 16.04 16.42 -7.50
C ASN A 271 17.01 17.50 -7.00
N ASN A 272 17.96 17.14 -6.15
CA ASN A 272 18.83 18.13 -5.53
C ASN A 272 20.07 18.37 -6.39
N LYS A 273 20.11 19.50 -7.11
CA LYS A 273 21.25 19.91 -7.95
C LYS A 273 22.23 20.85 -7.26
N ASN A 274 21.98 21.20 -5.99
CA ASN A 274 22.65 22.32 -5.33
C ASN A 274 23.87 21.91 -4.51
N ILE A 275 24.28 20.64 -4.49
CA ILE A 275 25.39 20.16 -3.65
C ILE A 275 26.62 19.80 -4.50
N SER A 276 27.32 20.80 -5.02
CA SER A 276 28.57 20.56 -5.76
C SER A 276 29.64 19.87 -4.90
N ASN A 277 30.48 19.04 -5.52
CA ASN A 277 31.58 18.30 -4.87
C ASN A 277 31.17 17.43 -3.66
N SER A 278 29.97 16.88 -3.70
CA SER A 278 29.50 15.98 -2.65
C SER A 278 29.11 14.60 -3.15
N GLU A 279 29.17 13.64 -2.24
CA GLU A 279 28.78 12.25 -2.47
C GLU A 279 27.99 11.82 -1.24
N VAL A 280 26.77 11.33 -1.44
CA VAL A 280 25.85 11.02 -0.34
C VAL A 280 25.34 9.59 -0.48
N PHE A 281 25.38 8.88 0.64
CA PHE A 281 24.76 7.58 0.83
C PHE A 281 23.70 7.72 1.92
N ARG A 282 22.51 7.18 1.69
CA ARG A 282 21.48 7.11 2.72
C ARG A 282 20.98 5.68 2.85
N PHE A 283 20.92 5.19 4.09
CA PHE A 283 20.32 3.92 4.43
C PHE A 283 19.10 4.19 5.33
N THR A 284 17.92 3.83 4.85
CA THR A 284 16.67 3.88 5.59
C THR A 284 16.24 2.44 5.91
N TRP A 285 15.99 2.18 7.18
CA TRP A 285 15.62 0.86 7.68
C TRP A 285 14.30 0.93 8.45
N LEU A 286 13.24 0.44 7.80
CA LEU A 286 11.88 0.43 8.34
C LEU A 286 11.55 -0.99 8.79
N ARG A 287 11.64 -1.22 10.10
CA ARG A 287 11.40 -2.52 10.72
C ARG A 287 10.00 -2.58 11.29
N THR A 288 9.24 -3.62 10.96
CA THR A 288 7.80 -3.71 11.28
C THR A 288 7.51 -3.40 12.75
N PHE A 289 8.25 -4.01 13.68
CA PHE A 289 8.03 -3.91 15.13
C PHE A 289 9.12 -3.13 15.88
N HIS A 290 10.09 -2.55 15.16
CA HIS A 290 11.23 -1.87 15.77
C HIS A 290 11.33 -0.42 15.30
N ASN A 291 12.11 0.36 16.05
CA ASN A 291 12.33 1.76 15.78
C ASN A 291 12.88 2.01 14.37
N PRO A 292 12.24 2.89 13.57
CA PRO A 292 12.77 3.33 12.28
C PRO A 292 14.13 3.98 12.43
N ILE A 293 15.05 3.67 11.52
CA ILE A 293 16.41 4.23 11.49
C ILE A 293 16.69 4.84 10.12
N CYS A 294 17.31 6.02 10.11
CA CYS A 294 17.88 6.63 8.92
C CYS A 294 19.34 6.99 9.18
N LEU A 295 20.26 6.50 8.35
CA LEU A 295 21.67 6.83 8.38
C LEU A 295 22.03 7.56 7.09
N ARG A 296 22.71 8.70 7.17
CA ARG A 296 23.20 9.42 6.00
C ARG A 296 24.69 9.67 6.13
N LEU A 297 25.46 9.08 5.22
CA LEU A 297 26.89 9.27 5.12
C LEU A 297 27.17 10.23 3.97
N GLU A 298 27.78 11.38 4.27
CA GLU A 298 28.10 12.41 3.28
C GLU A 298 29.61 12.63 3.21
N ARG A 299 30.12 12.84 1.99
CA ARG A 299 31.41 13.47 1.75
C ARG A 299 31.15 14.83 1.12
N ILE A 300 31.77 15.87 1.67
CA ILE A 300 31.84 17.20 1.09
C ILE A 300 33.32 17.57 1.04
N ASN A 301 33.88 17.67 -0.17
CA ASN A 301 35.32 17.77 -0.38
C ASN A 301 36.07 16.62 0.35
N GLU A 302 36.92 16.94 1.33
CA GLU A 302 37.66 15.96 2.16
C GLU A 302 37.04 15.73 3.55
N SER A 303 35.85 16.29 3.81
CA SER A 303 35.14 16.08 5.07
C SER A 303 34.11 14.96 4.93
N TYR A 304 34.16 13.99 5.84
CA TYR A 304 33.25 12.85 5.88
C TYR A 304 32.40 12.89 7.16
N THR A 305 31.08 12.94 7.01
CA THR A 305 30.17 13.04 8.15
C THR A 305 29.11 11.95 8.07
N LEU A 306 28.95 11.21 9.17
CA LEU A 306 27.85 10.27 9.36
C LEU A 306 26.78 10.92 10.23
N HIS A 307 25.56 11.01 9.72
CA HIS A 307 24.36 11.43 10.43
C HIS A 307 23.49 10.21 10.70
N TRP A 308 22.83 10.16 11.86
CA TRP A 308 21.86 9.12 12.16
C TRP A 308 20.67 9.65 12.95
N LYS A 309 19.49 9.19 12.55
CA LYS A 309 18.20 9.49 13.16
C LYS A 309 17.49 8.20 13.54
N LEU A 310 16.88 8.20 14.73
CA LEU A 310 16.09 7.10 15.29
C LEU A 310 14.78 7.67 15.82
N LEU A 311 13.67 7.00 15.53
CA LEU A 311 12.34 7.38 16.04
C LEU A 311 11.90 6.41 17.14
N ASP A 312 10.91 6.79 17.96
CA ASP A 312 10.43 5.97 19.08
C ASP A 312 9.23 5.06 18.76
N GLY A 313 8.65 5.16 17.55
CA GLY A 313 7.58 4.28 17.07
C GLY A 313 8.11 3.04 16.35
N ALA A 314 7.33 2.52 15.39
CA ALA A 314 7.62 1.28 14.67
C ALA A 314 7.48 1.45 13.15
N GLY A 315 8.37 0.85 12.37
CA GLY A 315 8.44 1.05 10.91
C GLY A 315 7.25 0.48 10.13
N GLY A 316 6.50 -0.46 10.70
CA GLY A 316 5.26 -0.98 10.10
C GLY A 316 3.99 -0.25 10.54
N TYR A 317 4.11 0.76 11.41
CA TYR A 317 2.98 1.43 12.06
C TYR A 317 3.23 2.94 12.12
N ASP A 318 2.76 3.61 13.16
CA ASP A 318 3.16 4.98 13.46
C ASP A 318 4.66 5.01 13.77
N TYR A 319 5.39 5.84 13.00
CA TYR A 319 6.82 6.03 13.18
C TYR A 319 7.15 6.71 14.51
N GLY A 320 6.19 7.38 15.14
CA GLY A 320 6.39 8.09 16.39
C GLY A 320 7.18 9.38 16.22
N LYS A 321 7.87 9.79 17.29
CA LYS A 321 8.66 11.04 17.34
C LYS A 321 10.14 10.77 17.20
N LEU A 322 10.87 11.78 16.73
CA LEU A 322 12.33 11.75 16.66
C LEU A 322 12.93 11.61 18.07
N LYS A 323 13.58 10.47 18.32
CA LYS A 323 14.20 10.11 19.61
C LYS A 323 15.67 10.46 19.65
N ILE A 324 16.38 10.22 18.54
CA ILE A 324 17.82 10.51 18.41
C ILE A 324 18.03 11.21 17.07
N SER A 325 18.79 12.29 17.07
CA SER A 325 19.35 12.93 15.89
C SER A 325 20.77 13.35 16.23
N LYS A 326 21.76 12.69 15.63
CA LYS A 326 23.17 12.89 15.94
C LYS A 326 24.00 12.81 14.67
N SER A 327 25.20 13.35 14.75
CA SER A 327 26.21 13.21 13.71
C SER A 327 27.59 13.05 14.31
N LYS A 328 28.52 12.51 13.51
CA LYS A 328 29.94 12.47 13.84
C LYS A 328 30.77 12.59 12.55
N LYS A 329 31.96 13.18 12.67
CA LYS A 329 32.97 13.04 11.62
C LYS A 329 33.51 11.61 11.64
N ILE A 330 33.78 11.06 10.46
CA ILE A 330 34.48 9.79 10.30
C ILE A 330 35.84 10.01 9.64
N SER A 331 36.76 9.08 9.83
CA SER A 331 38.06 9.12 9.18
C SER A 331 37.94 8.78 7.69
N LYS A 332 38.95 9.18 6.92
CA LYS A 332 39.11 8.74 5.53
C LYS A 332 39.17 7.21 5.41
N SER A 333 39.83 6.53 6.35
CA SER A 333 39.91 5.06 6.34
C SER A 333 38.55 4.40 6.62
N GLU A 334 37.71 4.99 7.48
CA GLU A 334 36.34 4.51 7.71
C GLU A 334 35.48 4.69 6.46
N TRP A 335 35.63 5.82 5.77
CA TRP A 335 34.98 6.11 4.49
C TRP A 335 35.42 5.13 3.38
N ASP A 336 36.72 4.94 3.19
CA ASP A 336 37.26 4.05 2.15
C ASP A 336 36.79 2.60 2.38
N ARG A 337 36.74 2.15 3.64
CA ARG A 337 36.17 0.86 4.00
C ARG A 337 34.68 0.77 3.64
N PHE A 338 33.89 1.79 3.94
CA PHE A 338 32.49 1.84 3.53
C PHE A 338 32.36 1.77 2.00
N LYS A 339 33.13 2.58 1.26
CA LYS A 339 33.10 2.60 -0.21
C LYS A 339 33.41 1.24 -0.82
N ASN A 340 34.36 0.50 -0.26
CA ASN A 340 34.66 -0.87 -0.71
C ASN A 340 33.46 -1.81 -0.53
N LEU A 341 32.78 -1.75 0.62
CA LEU A 341 31.56 -2.54 0.87
C LEU A 341 30.41 -2.12 -0.05
N PHE A 342 30.22 -0.81 -0.25
CA PHE A 342 29.20 -0.28 -1.13
C PHE A 342 29.42 -0.67 -2.59
N ASN A 343 30.66 -0.59 -3.09
CA ASN A 343 30.97 -0.95 -4.46
C ASN A 343 30.67 -2.43 -4.75
N ALA A 344 30.80 -3.32 -3.75
CA ALA A 344 30.43 -4.73 -3.87
C ALA A 344 28.91 -4.96 -4.05
N ILE A 345 28.05 -4.00 -3.69
CA ILE A 345 26.60 -4.08 -3.93
C ILE A 345 26.28 -4.00 -5.42
N LYS A 346 27.11 -3.29 -6.21
CA LYS A 346 26.84 -2.98 -7.62
C LYS A 346 25.47 -2.34 -7.82
N LEU A 347 25.17 -1.29 -7.05
CA LEU A 347 23.85 -0.66 -6.96
C LEU A 347 23.25 -0.29 -8.33
N SER A 348 24.08 0.09 -9.31
CA SER A 348 23.65 0.41 -10.67
C SER A 348 23.02 -0.77 -11.42
N GLU A 349 23.39 -2.01 -11.07
CA GLU A 349 22.87 -3.24 -11.67
C GLU A 349 21.58 -3.74 -10.99
N LEU A 350 21.22 -3.18 -9.83
CA LEU A 350 20.02 -3.57 -9.10
C LEU A 350 18.76 -2.88 -9.65
N PRO A 351 17.59 -3.55 -9.62
CA PRO A 351 16.32 -2.87 -9.85
C PRO A 351 16.10 -1.79 -8.78
N ASN A 352 15.24 -0.83 -9.03
CA ASN A 352 14.90 0.17 -8.01
C ASN A 352 14.18 -0.48 -6.82
N ARG A 353 13.41 -1.54 -7.06
CA ARG A 353 12.77 -2.32 -6.01
C ARG A 353 12.88 -3.82 -6.24
N SER A 354 13.18 -4.58 -5.19
CA SER A 354 13.07 -6.04 -5.17
C SER A 354 12.37 -6.45 -3.86
N TYR A 355 11.06 -6.69 -3.95
CA TYR A 355 10.21 -6.85 -2.78
C TYR A 355 9.41 -8.16 -2.85
N TYR A 356 9.46 -8.95 -1.79
CA TYR A 356 8.62 -10.13 -1.62
C TYR A 356 7.44 -9.81 -0.70
N PRO A 357 6.19 -10.08 -1.09
CA PRO A 357 5.05 -9.88 -0.20
C PRO A 357 5.24 -10.61 1.13
N MET A 358 5.25 -9.87 2.24
CA MET A 358 5.39 -10.40 3.60
C MET A 358 4.48 -9.64 4.56
N THR A 359 4.04 -10.30 5.62
CA THR A 359 3.18 -9.71 6.67
C THR A 359 3.96 -8.85 7.65
N ASP A 360 5.21 -9.21 7.87
CA ASP A 360 6.16 -8.57 8.76
C ASP A 360 7.57 -8.73 8.17
N GLY A 361 8.54 -8.03 8.77
CA GLY A 361 9.92 -7.99 8.31
C GLY A 361 10.49 -6.58 8.36
N ALA A 362 11.42 -6.28 7.46
CA ALA A 362 12.06 -4.97 7.36
C ALA A 362 12.23 -4.55 5.90
N SER A 363 12.03 -3.26 5.63
CA SER A 363 12.43 -2.63 4.36
C SER A 363 13.81 -2.00 4.53
N TRP A 364 14.70 -2.32 3.61
CA TRP A 364 16.04 -1.80 3.48
C TRP A 364 16.10 -0.93 2.22
N THR A 365 16.14 0.38 2.39
CA THR A 365 16.28 1.32 1.28
C THR A 365 17.67 1.94 1.30
N ILE A 366 18.45 1.71 0.24
CA ILE A 366 19.74 2.35 0.03
C ILE A 366 19.62 3.38 -1.07
N GLU A 367 20.14 4.58 -0.83
CA GLU A 367 20.25 5.64 -1.80
C GLU A 367 21.70 6.05 -1.99
N TYR A 368 22.03 6.39 -3.22
CA TYR A 368 23.32 6.90 -3.63
C TYR A 368 23.11 8.12 -4.51
N TRP A 369 23.81 9.19 -4.19
CA TRP A 369 23.70 10.46 -4.87
C TRP A 369 25.08 11.08 -5.12
N THR A 370 25.24 11.62 -6.32
CA THR A 370 26.31 12.52 -6.77
C THR A 370 25.68 13.64 -7.63
N PRO A 371 26.40 14.71 -7.98
CA PRO A 371 25.89 15.74 -8.89
C PRO A 371 25.39 15.19 -10.24
N ASP A 372 25.92 14.06 -10.68
CA ASP A 372 25.63 13.46 -11.99
C ASP A 372 24.63 12.29 -11.91
N MET A 373 24.33 11.78 -10.71
CA MET A 373 23.59 10.53 -10.58
C MET A 373 22.79 10.46 -9.27
N PHE A 374 21.57 9.94 -9.37
CA PHE A 374 20.83 9.42 -8.23
C PHE A 374 20.39 7.98 -8.51
N LYS A 375 20.59 7.10 -7.54
CA LYS A 375 20.07 5.73 -7.55
C LYS A 375 19.56 5.34 -6.17
N ALA A 376 18.38 4.73 -6.12
CA ALA A 376 17.87 4.09 -4.92
C ALA A 376 17.47 2.64 -5.19
N HIS A 377 17.61 1.80 -4.17
CA HIS A 377 17.21 0.40 -4.16
C HIS A 377 16.46 0.11 -2.87
N ASP A 378 15.22 -0.37 -2.98
CA ASP A 378 14.40 -0.84 -1.86
C ASP A 378 14.24 -2.37 -1.92
N THR A 379 14.47 -3.04 -0.79
CA THR A 379 14.28 -4.48 -0.67
C THR A 379 13.95 -4.92 0.75
N ASN A 380 13.24 -6.03 0.88
CA ASN A 380 13.03 -6.72 2.15
C ASN A 380 13.73 -8.08 2.22
N ILE A 381 14.59 -8.38 1.25
CA ILE A 381 15.44 -9.57 1.19
C ILE A 381 16.87 -9.17 0.81
N PRO A 382 17.53 -8.33 1.64
CA PRO A 382 18.82 -7.76 1.30
C PRO A 382 19.88 -8.85 1.05
N SER A 383 20.71 -8.66 0.02
CA SER A 383 21.84 -9.55 -0.25
C SER A 383 22.91 -9.43 0.86
N ALA A 384 23.80 -10.41 0.96
CA ALA A 384 24.91 -10.37 1.92
C ALA A 384 25.77 -9.09 1.82
N ASN A 385 25.93 -8.55 0.60
CA ASN A 385 26.67 -7.30 0.37
C ASN A 385 25.91 -6.07 0.91
N ILE A 386 24.59 -6.01 0.71
CA ILE A 386 23.72 -4.97 1.27
C ILE A 386 23.78 -5.01 2.79
N ILE A 387 23.59 -6.20 3.38
CA ILE A 387 23.63 -6.41 4.83
C ILE A 387 24.99 -5.95 5.37
N SER A 388 26.11 -6.40 4.78
CA SER A 388 27.45 -6.08 5.27
C SER A 388 27.74 -4.57 5.23
N CYS A 389 27.34 -3.90 4.13
CA CYS A 389 27.51 -2.46 3.96
C CYS A 389 26.70 -1.66 4.99
N CYS A 390 25.43 -2.00 5.18
CA CYS A 390 24.54 -1.29 6.09
C CYS A 390 24.84 -1.60 7.57
N LYS A 391 25.22 -2.84 7.90
CA LYS A 391 25.74 -3.20 9.23
C LYS A 391 26.98 -2.39 9.59
N TYR A 392 27.89 -2.17 8.63
CA TYR A 392 29.06 -1.35 8.87
C TYR A 392 28.67 0.11 9.22
N LEU A 393 27.69 0.71 8.53
CA LEU A 393 27.19 2.04 8.92
C LEU A 393 26.61 2.04 10.35
N LEU A 394 25.83 1.02 10.72
CA LEU A 394 25.28 0.89 12.08
C LEU A 394 26.40 0.81 13.13
N GLN A 395 27.46 0.02 12.87
CA GLN A 395 28.62 -0.12 13.76
C GLN A 395 29.39 1.18 13.97
N LEU A 396 29.37 2.08 12.98
CA LEU A 396 29.95 3.41 13.14
C LEU A 396 29.11 4.32 14.06
N THR A 397 27.84 4.01 14.29
CA THR A 397 26.99 4.78 15.21
C THR A 397 27.20 4.37 16.68
N LYS A 398 26.54 5.08 17.60
CA LYS A 398 26.42 4.70 19.01
C LYS A 398 25.06 4.07 19.33
N LEU A 399 24.34 3.56 18.32
CA LEU A 399 23.05 2.91 18.53
C LEU A 399 23.28 1.52 19.14
N ASN A 400 22.60 1.23 20.24
CA ASN A 400 22.62 -0.09 20.85
C ASN A 400 21.51 -0.94 20.22
N ILE A 401 21.86 -1.70 19.19
CA ILE A 401 20.96 -2.62 18.49
C ILE A 401 21.52 -4.02 18.72
N LYS A 402 20.66 -4.94 19.17
CA LYS A 402 21.10 -6.32 19.36
C LYS A 402 21.33 -6.97 18.01
N GLU A 403 22.32 -7.85 17.92
CA GLU A 403 22.66 -8.52 16.65
C GLU A 403 21.47 -9.34 16.10
N GLU A 404 20.69 -9.95 17.00
CA GLU A 404 19.45 -10.69 16.68
C GLU A 404 18.33 -9.79 16.09
N ASP A 405 18.38 -8.48 16.32
CA ASP A 405 17.42 -7.51 15.80
C ASP A 405 17.83 -6.94 14.42
N ILE A 406 18.91 -7.46 13.82
CA ILE A 406 19.39 -7.07 12.48
C ILE A 406 18.96 -8.10 11.44
N TYR A 407 17.76 -7.90 10.89
CA TYR A 407 17.11 -8.73 9.87
C TYR A 407 16.59 -7.91 8.68
#